data_AF-A0A0D2LD48-F1
#
_entry.id   AF-A0A0D2LD48-F1
#
_cell.length_a   1.000
_cell.length_b   1.000
_cell.length_c   1.000
_cell.angle_alpha   90.00
_cell.angle_beta   90.00
_cell.angle_gamma   90.00
#
_symmetry.space_group_name_H-M   'P 1'
#
loop_
_entity.id
_entity.type
_entity.pdbx_description
1 polymer ?
#
loop_
_entity_poly.entity_id
_entity_poly.type
_entity_poly.pdbx_seq_one_letter_code
_entity_poly.pdbx_strand_id
1 'polypeptide(L)'
;MQRPSLLVREQPLDALCHHFGVQPTPGVSTPGPTFDMPIFSRDAPRPTHVLAASSPDQSTIPPLMLPIDAALFARGFDLALPAAAPSGPRASGSGALTLPVVPLSVPHPGTLPLLLLFGMGLEREPNVLAWALLPVSVVEEFPNAAAMALVLARVPSERFERVFRHNQGLWRNILSLGLTDAAMYQLVQTAWNVTAEARRIRQRGTI
;
A
#
# COMPACT_ATOMS: atom_id res chain seq x y z
N MET A 1 7.85 -4.67 -24.94
CA MET A 1 8.07 -5.71 -23.92
C MET A 1 7.25 -5.31 -22.70
N GLN A 2 6.33 -6.15 -22.22
CA GLN A 2 5.61 -5.92 -20.97
C GLN A 2 6.59 -6.19 -19.81
N ARG A 3 6.72 -5.23 -18.88
CA ARG A 3 7.52 -5.42 -17.66
C ARG A 3 6.77 -6.42 -16.77
N PRO A 4 7.42 -7.46 -16.22
CA PRO A 4 6.78 -8.38 -15.31
C PRO A 4 6.33 -7.65 -14.03
N SER A 5 5.16 -8.02 -13.49
CA SER A 5 4.65 -7.52 -12.21
C SER A 5 5.67 -7.67 -11.08
N LEU A 6 5.74 -6.65 -10.22
CA LEU A 6 6.62 -6.59 -9.06
C LEU A 6 6.15 -7.51 -7.92
N LEU A 7 4.85 -7.85 -7.88
CA LEU A 7 4.23 -8.60 -6.79
C LEU A 7 4.18 -10.12 -7.02
N VAL A 8 4.71 -10.61 -8.15
CA VAL A 8 4.72 -12.05 -8.46
C VAL A 8 5.53 -12.86 -7.45
N ARG A 9 6.55 -12.24 -6.83
CA ARG A 9 7.54 -12.93 -6.00
C ARG A 9 7.71 -12.35 -4.60
N GLU A 10 7.19 -11.16 -4.36
CA GLU A 10 7.57 -10.34 -3.21
C GLU A 10 6.33 -9.76 -2.53
N GLN A 11 6.43 -9.53 -1.22
CA GLN A 11 5.41 -8.77 -0.50
C GLN A 11 5.45 -7.30 -0.96
N PRO A 12 4.34 -6.55 -0.84
CA PRO A 12 4.28 -5.18 -1.35
C PRO A 12 5.35 -4.22 -0.82
N LEU A 13 5.77 -4.38 0.45
CA LEU A 13 6.85 -3.58 1.01
C LEU A 13 8.21 -3.89 0.37
N ASP A 14 8.51 -5.18 0.21
CA ASP A 14 9.76 -5.65 -0.38
C ASP A 14 9.85 -5.22 -1.84
N ALA A 15 8.77 -5.39 -2.60
CA ALA A 15 8.66 -4.96 -3.99
C ALA A 15 8.89 -3.45 -4.16
N LEU A 16 8.33 -2.63 -3.25
CA LEU A 16 8.53 -1.18 -3.23
C LEU A 16 9.99 -0.82 -2.97
N CYS A 17 10.59 -1.40 -1.93
CA CYS A 17 11.99 -1.21 -1.57
C CYS A 17 12.94 -1.67 -2.70
N HIS A 18 12.65 -2.81 -3.31
CA HIS A 18 13.43 -3.37 -4.40
C HIS A 18 13.38 -2.47 -5.63
N HIS A 19 12.21 -1.94 -5.99
CA HIS A 19 12.08 -0.98 -7.09
C HIS A 19 13.05 0.21 -6.95
N PHE A 20 13.23 0.69 -5.71
CA PHE A 20 14.11 1.82 -5.38
C PHE A 20 15.56 1.42 -5.05
N GLY A 21 15.90 0.13 -5.14
CA GLY A 21 17.24 -0.39 -4.84
C GLY A 21 17.68 -0.22 -3.39
N VAL A 22 16.73 -0.12 -2.46
CA VAL A 22 16.97 0.07 -1.02
C VAL A 22 16.45 -1.11 -0.20
N GLN A 23 17.05 -1.38 0.94
CA GLN A 23 16.59 -2.44 1.83
C GLN A 23 15.43 -1.97 2.71
N PRO A 24 14.40 -2.82 2.96
CA PRO A 24 13.41 -2.55 3.99
C PRO A 24 14.11 -2.32 5.33
N THR A 25 13.86 -1.17 5.95
CA THR A 25 14.52 -0.79 7.20
C THR A 25 13.44 -0.54 8.25
N PRO A 26 13.55 -1.15 9.45
CA PRO A 26 12.58 -0.91 10.50
C PRO A 26 12.58 0.56 10.91
N GLY A 27 11.39 1.08 11.20
CA GLY A 27 11.25 2.44 11.69
C GLY A 27 11.79 2.63 13.09
N VAL A 28 12.10 3.88 13.42
CA VAL A 28 12.42 4.32 14.78
C VAL A 28 11.20 5.03 15.38
N SER A 29 10.95 4.87 16.67
CA SER A 29 9.77 5.38 17.37
C SER A 29 9.56 6.89 17.20
N THR A 30 10.66 7.64 17.10
CA THR A 30 10.67 9.09 16.81
C THR A 30 11.61 9.34 15.64
N PRO A 31 11.12 9.33 14.39
CA PRO A 31 11.96 9.61 13.24
C PRO A 31 12.44 11.05 13.27
N GLY A 32 13.73 11.23 13.01
CA GLY A 32 14.32 12.54 12.77
C GLY A 32 13.89 13.13 11.42
N PRO A 33 14.42 14.30 11.04
CA PRO A 33 14.11 14.93 9.75
C PRO A 33 14.68 14.15 8.54
N THR A 34 15.62 13.24 8.79
CA THR A 34 16.23 12.39 7.78
C THR A 34 16.30 10.94 8.26
N PHE A 35 16.33 10.01 7.32
CA PHE A 35 16.43 8.59 7.58
C PHE A 35 17.39 7.93 6.59
N ASP A 36 18.25 7.06 7.11
CA ASP A 36 19.23 6.34 6.30
C ASP A 36 18.63 5.01 5.83
N MET A 37 18.49 4.85 4.51
CA MET A 37 18.10 3.58 3.90
C MET A 37 19.31 2.89 3.24
N PRO A 38 19.67 1.66 3.65
CA PRO A 38 20.75 0.92 3.01
C PRO A 38 20.47 0.66 1.54
N ILE A 39 21.49 0.85 0.69
CA ILE A 39 21.38 0.59 -0.75
C ILE A 39 21.88 -0.82 -1.03
N PHE A 40 21.14 -1.58 -1.83
CA PHE A 40 21.64 -2.85 -2.38
C PHE A 40 21.81 -2.81 -3.91
N SER A 41 21.19 -1.86 -4.61
CA SER A 41 21.36 -1.65 -6.06
C SER A 41 21.65 -0.19 -6.39
N ARG A 42 22.67 0.04 -7.22
CA ARG A 42 23.04 1.40 -7.68
C ARG A 42 22.37 1.81 -8.98
N ASP A 43 21.91 0.85 -9.75
CA ASP A 43 21.31 1.06 -11.07
C ASP A 43 19.78 1.28 -11.00
N ALA A 44 19.19 1.05 -9.83
CA ALA A 44 17.77 1.29 -9.58
C ALA A 44 17.44 2.80 -9.47
N PRO A 45 16.22 3.22 -9.83
CA PRO A 45 15.71 4.55 -9.53
C PRO A 45 15.89 4.90 -8.05
N ARG A 46 16.30 6.14 -7.75
CA ARG A 46 16.52 6.58 -6.38
C ARG A 46 15.24 7.13 -5.76
N PRO A 47 14.88 6.72 -4.53
CA PRO A 47 13.82 7.40 -3.81
C PRO A 47 14.28 8.82 -3.48
N THR A 48 13.33 9.71 -3.41
CA THR A 48 13.56 11.13 -3.07
C THR A 48 13.26 11.41 -1.61
N HIS A 49 12.32 10.67 -1.01
CA HIS A 49 11.84 10.83 0.35
C HIS A 49 11.54 9.46 0.97
N VAL A 50 11.40 9.45 2.29
CA VAL A 50 10.83 8.32 3.04
C VAL A 50 9.57 8.79 3.73
N LEU A 51 8.45 8.13 3.47
CA LEU A 51 7.25 8.32 4.28
C LEU A 51 7.42 7.55 5.58
N ALA A 52 7.29 8.24 6.71
CA ALA A 52 7.14 7.61 8.02
C ALA A 52 5.64 7.44 8.31
N ALA A 53 5.08 6.32 7.85
CA ALA A 53 3.65 6.05 7.93
C ALA A 53 3.25 5.48 9.30
N SER A 54 2.37 6.18 10.01
CA SER A 54 1.86 5.77 11.33
C SER A 54 0.34 5.74 11.33
N SER A 55 -0.24 4.95 12.24
CA SER A 55 -1.67 4.98 12.50
C SER A 55 -1.92 5.82 13.75
N PRO A 56 -2.91 6.73 13.75
CA PRO A 56 -3.25 7.52 14.94
C PRO A 56 -3.67 6.62 16.12
N ASP A 57 -4.21 5.44 15.81
CA ASP A 57 -4.68 4.46 16.80
C ASP A 57 -3.54 3.60 17.38
N GLN A 58 -2.32 3.70 16.82
CA GLN A 58 -1.17 2.84 17.16
C GLN A 58 0.11 3.65 17.40
N SER A 59 0.04 4.62 18.32
CA SER A 59 1.18 5.52 18.63
C SER A 59 2.41 4.82 19.23
N THR A 60 2.27 3.57 19.71
CA THR A 60 3.36 2.78 20.29
C THR A 60 4.10 1.92 19.27
N ILE A 61 3.55 1.73 18.07
CA ILE A 61 4.16 0.93 17.01
C ILE A 61 5.05 1.85 16.17
N PRO A 62 6.33 1.51 15.95
CA PRO A 62 7.21 2.29 15.09
C PRO A 62 6.60 2.50 13.70
N PRO A 63 6.74 3.70 13.12
CA PRO A 63 6.18 3.99 11.80
C PRO A 63 6.81 3.09 10.73
N LEU A 64 6.00 2.74 9.74
CA LEU A 64 6.46 2.02 8.57
C LEU A 64 7.22 2.99 7.64
N MET A 65 8.48 2.68 7.36
CA MET A 65 9.34 3.50 6.50
C MET A 65 9.19 3.09 5.03
N LEU A 66 8.68 3.98 4.20
CA LEU A 66 8.34 3.69 2.81
C LEU A 66 9.11 4.61 1.85
N PRO A 67 10.00 4.06 0.99
CA PRO A 67 10.68 4.87 0.00
C PRO A 67 9.68 5.33 -1.07
N ILE A 68 9.76 6.61 -1.43
CA ILE A 68 8.94 7.19 -2.50
C ILE A 68 9.74 8.10 -3.42
N ASP A 69 9.25 8.25 -4.64
CA ASP A 69 9.54 9.39 -5.48
C ASP A 69 8.40 10.39 -5.34
N ALA A 70 8.69 11.60 -4.86
CA ALA A 70 7.68 12.61 -4.57
C ALA A 70 6.95 13.09 -5.83
N ALA A 71 7.59 13.09 -7.00
CA ALA A 71 6.95 13.44 -8.26
C ALA A 71 6.01 12.31 -8.71
N LEU A 72 6.40 11.03 -8.55
CA LEU A 72 5.48 9.92 -8.82
C LEU A 72 4.30 9.95 -7.85
N PHE A 73 4.55 10.21 -6.57
CA PHE A 73 3.51 10.32 -5.53
C PHE A 73 2.52 11.44 -5.86
N ALA A 74 2.99 12.65 -6.15
CA ALA A 74 2.13 13.81 -6.44
C ALA A 74 1.29 13.66 -7.73
N ARG A 75 1.65 12.73 -8.63
CA ARG A 75 0.82 12.38 -9.79
C ARG A 75 -0.28 11.38 -9.44
N GLY A 76 0.00 10.48 -8.49
CA GLY A 76 -0.89 9.40 -8.09
C GLY A 76 -1.88 9.76 -6.98
N PHE A 77 -1.59 10.81 -6.23
CA PHE A 77 -2.32 11.20 -5.03
C PHE A 77 -2.52 12.71 -4.95
N ASP A 78 -3.71 13.14 -4.52
CA ASP A 78 -4.05 14.55 -4.30
C ASP A 78 -3.47 15.12 -2.99
N LEU A 79 -2.94 14.25 -2.11
CA LEU A 79 -2.31 14.69 -0.87
C LEU A 79 -1.01 15.45 -1.14
N ALA A 80 -0.97 16.72 -0.77
CA ALA A 80 0.26 17.50 -0.74
C ALA A 80 1.19 16.99 0.38
N LEU A 81 2.37 16.50 0.01
CA LEU A 81 3.40 16.19 1.00
C LEU A 81 3.87 17.50 1.68
N PRO A 82 4.01 17.53 3.01
CA PRO A 82 4.58 18.69 3.68
C PRO A 82 5.98 18.94 3.15
N ALA A 83 6.37 20.21 3.05
CA ALA A 83 7.70 20.60 2.58
C ALA A 83 8.76 19.98 3.49
N ALA A 84 9.41 18.92 3.01
CA ALA A 84 10.55 18.35 3.70
C ALA A 84 11.75 19.29 3.57
N ALA A 85 12.69 19.19 4.51
CA ALA A 85 13.92 19.98 4.45
C ALA A 85 14.58 19.77 3.06
N PRO A 86 15.11 20.82 2.40
CA PRO A 86 15.53 20.82 0.99
C PRO A 86 16.78 19.97 0.68
N SER A 87 17.14 19.05 1.57
CA SER A 87 18.24 18.13 1.36
C SER A 87 17.71 16.95 0.54
N GLY A 88 17.86 17.04 -0.79
CA GLY A 88 17.65 15.88 -1.67
C GLY A 88 18.50 14.67 -1.24
N PRO A 89 18.30 13.49 -1.85
CA PRO A 89 18.98 12.26 -1.45
C PRO A 89 20.49 12.46 -1.40
N ARG A 90 21.09 12.28 -0.22
CA ARG A 90 22.55 12.35 -0.04
C ARG A 90 23.09 10.93 0.09
N ALA A 91 24.14 10.63 -0.67
CA ALA A 91 24.90 9.42 -0.44
C ALA A 91 25.62 9.55 0.90
N SER A 92 25.32 8.68 1.84
CA SER A 92 26.13 8.52 3.04
C SER A 92 27.36 7.70 2.67
N GLY A 93 28.53 8.04 3.24
CA GLY A 93 29.79 7.33 2.99
C GLY A 93 29.73 5.83 3.34
N SER A 94 28.68 5.39 4.04
CA SER A 94 28.41 4.02 4.48
C SER A 94 27.64 3.15 3.48
N GLY A 95 27.31 3.63 2.28
CA GLY A 95 26.49 2.87 1.33
C GLY A 95 24.98 2.92 1.61
N ALA A 96 24.54 3.91 2.38
CA ALA A 96 23.14 4.24 2.60
C ALA A 96 22.75 5.55 1.88
N LEU A 97 21.46 5.73 1.59
CA LEU A 97 20.88 7.01 1.20
C LEU A 97 20.31 7.69 2.43
N THR A 98 20.77 8.90 2.72
CA THR A 98 20.12 9.78 3.69
C THR A 98 19.00 10.51 2.97
N LEU A 99 17.76 10.21 3.36
CA LEU A 99 16.56 10.70 2.72
C LEU A 99 15.76 11.59 3.67
N PRO A 100 15.15 12.69 3.18
CA PRO A 100 14.22 13.47 3.97
C PRO A 100 13.00 12.63 4.39
N VAL A 101 12.63 12.75 5.66
CA VAL A 101 11.47 12.04 6.22
C VAL A 101 10.23 12.91 6.14
N VAL A 102 9.15 12.31 5.65
CA VAL A 102 7.83 12.91 5.61
C VAL A 102 6.92 12.15 6.57
N PRO A 103 6.53 12.73 7.71
CA PRO A 103 5.58 12.10 8.61
C PRO A 103 4.21 12.01 7.94
N LEU A 104 3.60 10.83 7.95
CA LEU A 104 2.29 10.61 7.35
C LEU A 104 1.40 9.80 8.30
N SER A 105 0.29 10.39 8.73
CA SER A 105 -0.73 9.68 9.49
C SER A 105 -1.75 9.06 8.54
N VAL A 106 -1.84 7.73 8.52
CA VAL A 106 -2.78 6.99 7.67
C VAL A 106 -3.68 6.07 8.50
N PRO A 107 -4.91 5.81 8.03
CA PRO A 107 -5.81 4.87 8.71
C PRO A 107 -5.22 3.46 8.91
N HIS A 108 -4.49 2.93 7.92
CA HIS A 108 -3.97 1.57 7.98
C HIS A 108 -2.58 1.45 7.31
N PRO A 109 -1.46 1.59 8.05
CA PRO A 109 -0.10 1.58 7.48
C PRO A 109 0.23 0.31 6.69
N GLY A 110 -0.26 -0.86 7.11
CA GLY A 110 0.08 -2.14 6.48
C GLY A 110 -0.41 -2.33 5.04
N THR A 111 -1.40 -1.54 4.59
CA THR A 111 -1.91 -1.59 3.20
C THR A 111 -1.30 -0.50 2.32
N LEU A 112 -0.53 0.41 2.92
CA LEU A 112 0.07 1.54 2.21
C LEU A 112 1.12 1.13 1.17
N PRO A 113 2.01 0.12 1.37
CA PRO A 113 2.96 -0.26 0.33
C PRO A 113 2.27 -0.74 -0.96
N LEU A 114 1.19 -1.52 -0.83
CA LEU A 114 0.38 -1.96 -1.97
C LEU A 114 -0.22 -0.76 -2.69
N LEU A 115 -0.82 0.17 -1.94
CA LEU A 115 -1.40 1.38 -2.51
C LEU A 115 -0.36 2.24 -3.24
N LEU A 116 0.84 2.38 -2.67
CA LEU A 116 1.93 3.15 -3.24
C LEU A 116 2.45 2.55 -4.56
N LEU A 117 2.61 1.23 -4.63
CA LEU A 117 3.04 0.54 -5.85
C LEU A 117 2.14 0.87 -7.03
N PHE A 118 0.82 0.78 -6.83
CA PHE A 118 -0.12 1.04 -7.90
C PHE A 118 -0.36 2.55 -8.11
N GLY A 119 -0.52 3.34 -7.04
CA GLY A 119 -0.79 4.77 -7.14
C GLY A 119 0.35 5.58 -7.77
N MET A 120 1.61 5.20 -7.53
CA MET A 120 2.76 5.79 -8.21
C MET A 120 2.98 5.22 -9.64
N GLY A 121 2.15 4.27 -10.06
CA GLY A 121 2.21 3.62 -11.38
C GLY A 121 3.39 2.67 -11.56
N LEU A 122 3.95 2.14 -10.46
CA LEU A 122 5.05 1.17 -10.45
C LEU A 122 4.56 -0.24 -10.76
N GLU A 123 3.37 -0.57 -10.27
CA GLU A 123 2.58 -1.74 -10.64
C GLU A 123 1.35 -1.28 -11.42
N ARG A 124 1.03 -1.98 -12.51
CA ARG A 124 -0.03 -1.59 -13.45
C ARG A 124 -0.94 -2.74 -13.82
N GLU A 125 -0.67 -3.96 -13.33
CA GLU A 125 -1.48 -5.13 -13.63
C GLU A 125 -2.72 -5.17 -12.72
N PRO A 126 -3.93 -4.84 -13.21
CA PRO A 126 -5.12 -4.76 -12.36
C PRO A 126 -5.53 -6.12 -11.78
N ASN A 127 -5.20 -7.22 -12.47
CA ASN A 127 -5.48 -8.57 -11.99
C ASN A 127 -4.69 -8.89 -10.71
N VAL A 128 -3.46 -8.40 -10.61
CA VAL A 128 -2.62 -8.55 -9.43
C VAL A 128 -3.24 -7.81 -8.24
N LEU A 129 -3.79 -6.61 -8.47
CA LEU A 129 -4.53 -5.89 -7.43
C LEU A 129 -5.78 -6.67 -7.02
N ALA A 130 -6.56 -7.17 -7.96
CA ALA A 130 -7.77 -7.94 -7.66
C ALA A 130 -7.48 -9.17 -6.79
N TRP A 131 -6.40 -9.91 -7.10
CA TRP A 131 -5.97 -11.07 -6.31
C TRP A 131 -5.40 -10.71 -4.94
N ALA A 132 -4.83 -9.51 -4.78
CA ALA A 132 -4.42 -9.01 -3.47
C ALA A 132 -5.62 -8.67 -2.56
N LEU A 133 -6.76 -8.28 -3.15
CA LEU A 133 -7.96 -7.84 -2.42
C LEU A 133 -8.94 -8.97 -2.12
N LEU A 134 -9.06 -9.94 -3.02
CA LEU A 134 -10.08 -10.97 -2.94
C LEU A 134 -9.48 -12.37 -3.16
N PRO A 135 -9.96 -13.39 -2.43
CA PRO A 135 -9.61 -14.78 -2.72
C PRO A 135 -9.91 -15.16 -4.17
N VAL A 136 -9.09 -16.02 -4.78
CA VAL A 136 -9.28 -16.50 -6.16
C VAL A 136 -10.70 -17.03 -6.38
N SER A 137 -11.23 -17.83 -5.45
CA SER A 137 -12.59 -18.38 -5.54
C SER A 137 -13.69 -17.31 -5.58
N VAL A 138 -13.42 -16.11 -5.06
CA VAL A 138 -14.35 -14.96 -5.14
C VAL A 138 -14.20 -14.27 -6.49
N VAL A 139 -12.97 -14.17 -7.01
CA VAL A 139 -12.69 -13.54 -8.31
C VAL A 139 -13.27 -14.37 -9.47
N GLU A 140 -13.36 -15.68 -9.34
CA GLU A 140 -13.98 -16.58 -10.32
C GLU A 140 -15.47 -16.27 -10.61
N GLU A 141 -16.17 -15.64 -9.67
CA GLU A 141 -17.58 -15.25 -9.81
C GLU A 141 -17.79 -13.90 -10.53
N PHE A 142 -16.71 -13.27 -10.98
CA PHE A 142 -16.78 -12.00 -11.70
C PHE A 142 -17.55 -12.15 -13.03
N PRO A 143 -18.40 -11.17 -13.43
CA PRO A 143 -18.65 -9.86 -12.82
C PRO A 143 -19.81 -9.81 -11.81
N ASN A 144 -20.33 -10.96 -11.33
CA ASN A 144 -21.52 -10.98 -10.48
C ASN A 144 -21.18 -10.67 -9.02
N ALA A 145 -21.18 -9.38 -8.65
CA ALA A 145 -20.86 -8.92 -7.30
C ALA A 145 -21.69 -9.59 -6.17
N ALA A 146 -22.95 -9.96 -6.44
CA ALA A 146 -23.78 -10.67 -5.46
C ALA A 146 -23.28 -12.10 -5.23
N ALA A 147 -22.92 -12.81 -6.31
CA ALA A 147 -22.31 -14.14 -6.21
C ALA A 147 -20.95 -14.08 -5.50
N MET A 148 -20.11 -13.10 -5.85
CA MET A 148 -18.83 -12.85 -5.18
C MET A 148 -19.00 -12.65 -3.67
N ALA A 149 -19.98 -11.84 -3.25
CA ALA A 149 -20.25 -11.58 -1.83
C ALA A 149 -20.74 -12.84 -1.09
N LEU A 150 -21.58 -13.67 -1.74
CA LEU A 150 -22.03 -14.95 -1.17
C LEU A 150 -20.87 -15.94 -0.98
N VAL A 151 -19.98 -16.06 -1.97
CA VAL A 151 -18.79 -16.92 -1.86
C VAL A 151 -17.89 -16.42 -0.75
N LEU A 152 -17.62 -15.11 -0.67
CA LEU A 152 -16.79 -14.53 0.38
C LEU A 152 -17.41 -14.70 1.78
N ALA A 153 -18.74 -14.61 1.92
CA ALA A 153 -19.43 -14.80 3.18
C ALA A 153 -19.27 -16.22 3.76
N ARG A 154 -19.05 -17.22 2.90
CA ARG A 154 -18.86 -18.64 3.28
C ARG A 154 -17.43 -18.99 3.69
N VAL A 155 -16.47 -18.08 3.47
CA VAL A 155 -15.07 -18.28 3.86
C VAL A 155 -14.95 -18.39 5.39
N PRO A 156 -14.02 -19.21 5.92
CA PRO A 156 -13.78 -19.31 7.36
C PRO A 156 -13.54 -17.95 8.03
N SER A 157 -14.05 -17.76 9.25
CA SER A 157 -14.11 -16.46 9.92
C SER A 157 -12.76 -15.76 10.03
N GLU A 158 -11.69 -16.46 10.38
CA GLU A 158 -10.36 -15.84 10.48
C GLU A 158 -9.86 -15.31 9.13
N ARG A 159 -10.10 -16.06 8.05
CA ARG A 159 -9.72 -15.63 6.70
C ARG A 159 -10.60 -14.47 6.24
N PHE A 160 -11.90 -14.52 6.52
CA PHE A 160 -12.81 -13.42 6.25
C PHE A 160 -12.39 -12.13 6.96
N GLU A 161 -12.11 -12.18 8.26
CA GLU A 161 -11.71 -11.01 9.05
C GLU A 161 -10.40 -10.38 8.53
N ARG A 162 -9.44 -11.21 8.09
CA ARG A 162 -8.21 -10.70 7.45
C ARG A 162 -8.51 -9.95 6.16
N VAL A 163 -9.32 -10.53 5.25
CA VAL A 163 -9.72 -9.88 3.99
C VAL A 163 -10.51 -8.61 4.27
N PHE A 164 -11.44 -8.65 5.23
CA PHE A 164 -12.25 -7.51 5.63
C PHE A 164 -11.40 -6.35 6.12
N ARG A 165 -10.49 -6.59 7.07
CA ARG A 165 -9.60 -5.56 7.61
C ARG A 165 -8.64 -5.02 6.55
N HIS A 166 -8.11 -5.89 5.69
CA HIS A 166 -7.23 -5.48 4.59
C HIS A 166 -7.95 -4.54 3.61
N ASN A 167 -9.11 -4.95 3.09
CA ASN A 167 -9.87 -4.15 2.13
C ASN A 167 -10.40 -2.86 2.76
N GLN A 168 -10.86 -2.91 4.02
CA GLN A 168 -11.27 -1.72 4.75
C GLN A 168 -10.11 -0.74 4.92
N GLY A 169 -8.93 -1.24 5.32
CA GLY A 169 -7.74 -0.43 5.53
C GLY A 169 -7.27 0.23 4.24
N LEU A 170 -7.22 -0.52 3.14
CA LEU A 170 -6.85 0.01 1.83
C LEU A 170 -7.86 1.07 1.36
N TRP A 171 -9.17 0.80 1.49
CA TRP A 171 -10.21 1.76 1.10
C TRP A 171 -10.11 3.06 1.90
N ARG A 172 -9.92 2.98 3.23
CA ARG A 172 -9.73 4.18 4.06
C ARG A 172 -8.49 4.96 3.66
N ASN A 173 -7.38 4.28 3.33
CA ASN A 173 -6.18 4.94 2.85
C ASN A 173 -6.42 5.68 1.53
N ILE A 174 -7.10 5.04 0.56
CA ILE A 174 -7.46 5.67 -0.72
C ILE A 174 -8.24 6.96 -0.51
N LEU A 175 -9.25 6.93 0.36
CA LEU A 175 -10.04 8.12 0.70
C LEU A 175 -9.21 9.20 1.40
N SER A 176 -8.25 8.81 2.25
CA SER A 176 -7.40 9.76 2.97
C SER A 176 -6.31 10.41 2.12
N LEU A 177 -5.78 9.70 1.13
CA LEU A 177 -4.68 10.16 0.29
C LEU A 177 -5.15 10.79 -1.03
N GLY A 178 -6.40 10.52 -1.44
CA GLY A 178 -6.97 11.00 -2.69
C GLY A 178 -6.30 10.33 -3.90
N LEU A 179 -6.48 9.02 -4.07
CA LEU A 179 -5.97 8.30 -5.24
C LEU A 179 -6.59 8.87 -6.53
N THR A 180 -5.75 9.25 -7.50
CA THR A 180 -6.19 9.92 -8.74
C THR A 180 -6.55 8.95 -9.87
N ASP A 181 -6.02 7.72 -9.85
CA ASP A 181 -6.32 6.70 -10.86
C ASP A 181 -7.76 6.17 -10.70
N ALA A 182 -8.64 6.57 -11.62
CA ALA A 182 -10.04 6.18 -11.61
C ALA A 182 -10.26 4.67 -11.77
N ALA A 183 -9.45 3.98 -12.59
CA ALA A 183 -9.63 2.55 -12.83
C ALA A 183 -9.29 1.73 -11.56
N MET A 184 -8.18 2.08 -10.91
CA MET A 184 -7.82 1.48 -9.63
C MET A 184 -8.83 1.80 -8.53
N TYR A 185 -9.27 3.05 -8.46
CA TYR A 185 -10.29 3.47 -7.49
C TYR A 185 -11.55 2.61 -7.63
N GLN A 186 -12.07 2.43 -8.85
CA GLN A 186 -13.25 1.61 -9.13
C GLN A 186 -13.05 0.13 -8.78
N LEU A 187 -11.85 -0.42 -9.06
CA LEU A 187 -11.52 -1.79 -8.70
C LEU A 187 -11.55 -2.00 -7.18
N VAL A 188 -10.88 -1.14 -6.42
CA VAL A 188 -10.84 -1.24 -4.94
C VAL A 188 -12.23 -0.96 -4.35
N GLN A 189 -12.98 -0.01 -4.90
CA GLN A 189 -14.35 0.27 -4.49
C GLN A 189 -15.25 -0.97 -4.68
N THR A 190 -15.11 -1.66 -5.81
CA THR A 190 -15.85 -2.90 -6.10
C THR A 190 -15.50 -3.99 -5.09
N ALA A 191 -14.20 -4.24 -4.86
CA ALA A 191 -13.75 -5.22 -3.88
C ALA A 191 -14.23 -4.89 -2.46
N TRP A 192 -14.22 -3.61 -2.07
CA TRP A 192 -14.75 -3.15 -0.80
C TRP A 192 -16.26 -3.38 -0.68
N ASN A 193 -17.04 -3.05 -1.71
CA ASN A 193 -18.49 -3.25 -1.73
C ASN A 193 -18.85 -4.74 -1.59
N VAL A 194 -18.16 -5.63 -2.32
CA VAL A 194 -18.30 -7.08 -2.19
C VAL A 194 -18.00 -7.54 -0.76
N THR A 195 -16.91 -7.03 -0.19
CA THR A 195 -16.47 -7.38 1.17
C THR A 195 -17.44 -6.89 2.25
N ALA A 196 -17.99 -5.68 2.09
CA ALA A 196 -18.98 -5.11 2.98
C ALA A 196 -20.32 -5.86 2.91
N GLU A 197 -20.77 -6.23 1.70
CA GLU A 197 -21.99 -7.03 1.53
C GLU A 197 -21.84 -8.43 2.10
N ALA A 198 -20.71 -9.09 1.87
CA ALA A 198 -20.40 -10.38 2.49
C ALA A 198 -20.48 -10.32 4.03
N ARG A 199 -20.03 -9.22 4.64
CA ARG A 199 -20.17 -9.00 6.10
C ARG A 199 -21.64 -8.92 6.52
N ARG A 200 -22.47 -8.18 5.78
CA ARG A 200 -23.92 -8.07 6.06
C ARG A 200 -24.62 -9.43 5.96
N ILE A 201 -24.28 -10.23 4.95
CA ILE A 201 -24.82 -11.58 4.79
C ILE A 201 -24.49 -12.44 6.02
N ARG A 202 -23.24 -12.43 6.49
CA ARG A 202 -22.82 -13.19 7.68
C ARG A 202 -23.57 -12.76 8.94
N GLN A 203 -23.79 -11.46 9.12
CA GLN A 203 -24.53 -10.91 10.26
C GLN A 203 -26.02 -11.30 10.25
N ARG A 204 -26.64 -11.42 9.07
CA ARG A 204 -28.02 -11.88 8.93
C ARG A 204 -28.18 -13.38 9.23
N GLY A 205 -27.18 -14.18 8.92
CA GLY A 205 -27.19 -15.64 9.12
C GLY A 205 -26.78 -16.11 10.53
N THR A 206 -26.48 -15.19 11.45
CA THR A 206 -26.10 -15.49 12.85
C THR A 206 -27.24 -15.27 13.86
N ILE A 207 -28.50 -15.29 13.39
CA ILE A 207 -29.71 -15.27 14.22
C ILE A 207 -30.23 -16.70 14.37
#